data_AF-A0AAJ7WCJ7-F1
#
_entry.id   AF-A0AAJ7WCJ7-F1
#
_cell.length_a   1.000
_cell.length_b   1.000
_cell.length_c   1.000
_cell.angle_alpha   90.00
_cell.angle_beta   90.00
_cell.angle_gamma   90.00
#
_symmetry.space_group_name_H-M   'P 1'
#
loop_
_entity.id
_entity.type
_entity.pdbx_description
1 polymer ?
#
loop_
_entity_poly.entity_id
_entity_poly.type
_entity_poly.pdbx_seq_one_letter_code
_entity_poly.pdbx_strand_id
1 'polypeptide(L)'
;MATMDIIKLNGGAPANFLDVGGNVKEDQVYQAFRILSEDPKVKIILVNVFGGIVNCTIIAKGIISASKYLKLKIPLVVRLEGR
;
A
#
# COMPACT_ATOMS: atom_id res chain seq x y z
N MET A 1 -4.63 -9.91 5.90
CA MET A 1 -4.36 -10.03 7.35
C MET A 1 -3.02 -10.68 7.68
N ALA A 2 -2.62 -11.79 7.06
CA ALA A 2 -1.34 -12.47 7.34
C ALA A 2 -0.09 -11.57 7.31
N THR A 3 -0.05 -10.55 6.45
CA THR A 3 1.05 -9.56 6.42
C THR A 3 1.26 -8.86 7.78
N MET A 4 0.18 -8.57 8.50
CA MET A 4 0.23 -7.90 9.81
C MET A 4 0.80 -8.83 10.88
N ASP A 5 0.45 -10.11 10.81
CA ASP A 5 0.96 -11.13 11.72
C ASP A 5 2.46 -11.34 11.49
N ILE A 6 2.91 -11.39 10.22
CA ILE A 6 4.32 -11.47 9.87
C ILE A 6 5.10 -10.26 10.42
N ILE A 7 4.53 -9.05 10.32
CA ILE A 7 5.15 -7.84 10.90
C ILE A 7 5.31 -8.00 12.41
N LYS A 8 4.27 -8.46 13.12
CA LYS A 8 4.32 -8.69 14.57
C LYS A 8 5.32 -9.78 14.96
N LEU A 9 5.35 -10.90 14.23
CA LEU A 9 6.30 -11.99 14.48
C LEU A 9 7.77 -11.56 14.32
N ASN A 10 8.03 -10.53 13.50
CA ASN A 10 9.35 -9.94 13.33
C ASN A 10 9.58 -8.69 14.22
N GLY A 11 8.79 -8.52 15.29
CA GLY A 11 8.98 -7.45 16.29
C GLY A 11 8.46 -6.08 15.87
N GLY A 12 7.77 -5.97 14.73
CA GLY A 12 7.13 -4.74 14.29
C GLY A 12 5.74 -4.54 14.90
N ALA A 13 5.26 -3.30 14.87
CA ALA A 13 3.90 -2.95 15.26
C ALA A 13 3.23 -2.20 14.10
N PRO A 14 2.25 -2.79 13.40
CA PRO A 14 1.54 -2.08 12.35
C PRO A 14 0.79 -0.87 12.89
N ALA A 15 0.98 0.29 12.27
CA ALA A 15 0.28 1.52 12.66
C ALA A 15 -1.19 1.52 12.19
N ASN A 16 -1.43 0.97 11.01
CA ASN A 16 -2.74 0.91 10.36
C ASN A 16 -2.79 -0.25 9.35
N PHE A 17 -3.95 -0.45 8.74
CA PHE A 17 -4.17 -1.44 7.70
C PHE A 17 -5.21 -0.92 6.71
N LEU A 18 -4.91 -1.02 5.42
CA LEU A 18 -5.84 -0.75 4.32
C LEU A 18 -5.78 -1.92 3.34
N ASP A 19 -6.94 -2.32 2.85
CA ASP A 19 -7.07 -3.38 1.85
C ASP A 19 -7.75 -2.82 0.59
N VAL A 20 -7.39 -3.36 -0.57
CA VAL A 20 -7.88 -2.92 -1.87
C VAL A 20 -8.59 -4.08 -2.57
N GLY A 21 -9.85 -3.88 -2.93
CA GLY A 21 -10.68 -4.89 -3.58
C GLY A 21 -10.36 -5.08 -5.08
N GLY A 22 -11.06 -6.04 -5.70
CA GLY A 22 -10.84 -6.48 -7.10
C GLY A 22 -10.91 -5.37 -8.17
N ASN A 23 -11.76 -4.36 -7.98
CA ASN A 23 -12.03 -3.29 -8.96
C ASN A 23 -11.35 -1.96 -8.59
N VAL A 24 -10.15 -2.05 -8.02
CA VAL A 24 -9.37 -0.88 -7.60
C VAL A 24 -9.04 0.05 -8.77
N LYS A 25 -9.20 1.35 -8.54
CA LYS A 25 -8.85 2.43 -9.46
C LYS A 25 -7.71 3.29 -8.92
N GLU A 26 -7.05 4.05 -9.79
CA GLU A 26 -5.89 4.88 -9.41
C GLU A 26 -6.23 5.93 -8.33
N ASP A 27 -7.44 6.50 -8.34
CA ASP A 27 -7.90 7.47 -7.34
C ASP A 27 -8.02 6.84 -5.94
N GLN A 28 -8.45 5.58 -5.87
CA GLN A 28 -8.54 4.85 -4.61
C GLN A 28 -7.15 4.56 -4.05
N VAL A 29 -6.17 4.25 -4.89
CA VAL A 29 -4.76 4.13 -4.48
C VAL A 29 -4.25 5.46 -3.94
N TYR A 30 -4.54 6.57 -4.61
CA TYR A 30 -4.16 7.90 -4.12
C TYR A 30 -4.75 8.20 -2.73
N GLN A 31 -6.05 7.97 -2.53
CA GLN A 31 -6.69 8.23 -1.23
C GLN A 31 -6.13 7.33 -0.13
N ALA A 32 -5.84 6.05 -0.43
CA ALA A 32 -5.20 5.15 0.52
C ALA A 32 -3.86 5.72 0.99
N PHE A 33 -2.99 6.13 0.06
CA PHE A 33 -1.70 6.72 0.40
C PHE A 33 -1.83 8.06 1.14
N ARG A 34 -2.83 8.88 0.81
CA ARG A 34 -3.11 10.13 1.54
C ARG A 34 -3.43 9.84 3.00
N ILE A 35 -4.37 8.94 3.27
CA ILE A 35 -4.75 8.52 4.63
C ILE A 35 -3.54 7.97 5.39
N LEU A 36 -2.75 7.09 4.76
CA LEU A 36 -1.54 6.54 5.37
C LEU A 36 -0.49 7.61 5.69
N SER A 37 -0.35 8.61 4.83
CA SER A 37 0.64 9.69 5.00
C SER A 37 0.25 10.72 6.06
N GLU A 38 -1.04 10.84 6.38
CA GLU A 38 -1.57 11.74 7.40
C GLU A 38 -1.41 11.17 8.82
N ASP A 39 -1.20 9.85 8.96
CA ASP A 39 -0.97 9.19 10.24
C ASP A 39 0.50 9.34 10.69
N PRO A 40 0.78 10.11 11.76
CA PRO A 40 2.15 10.36 12.22
C PRO A 40 2.84 9.12 12.79
N LYS A 41 2.11 8.03 13.07
CA LYS A 41 2.70 6.76 13.54
C LYS A 41 3.29 5.95 12.38
N VAL A 42 2.99 6.28 11.13
CA VAL A 42 3.48 5.56 9.96
C VAL A 42 4.92 5.95 9.67
N LYS A 43 5.82 4.97 9.85
CA LYS A 43 7.26 5.12 9.56
C LYS A 43 7.67 4.55 8.20
N ILE A 44 6.88 3.64 7.66
CA ILE A 44 7.12 2.94 6.40
C ILE A 44 5.78 2.42 5.88
N ILE A 45 5.59 2.44 4.57
CA ILE A 45 4.42 1.85 3.90
C ILE A 45 4.89 0.55 3.22
N LEU A 46 4.25 -0.57 3.59
CA LEU A 46 4.42 -1.85 2.92
C LEU A 46 3.19 -2.15 2.08
N VAL A 47 3.37 -2.18 0.75
CA VAL A 47 2.34 -2.64 -0.18
C VAL A 47 2.64 -4.08 -0.56
N ASN A 48 1.79 -4.99 -0.13
CA ASN A 48 1.88 -6.42 -0.46
C ASN A 48 0.60 -6.84 -1.19
N VAL A 49 0.67 -7.00 -2.51
CA VAL A 49 -0.49 -7.36 -3.35
C VAL A 49 -0.21 -8.66 -4.08
N PHE A 50 -1.19 -9.56 -4.03
CA PHE A 50 -1.27 -10.76 -4.85
C PHE A 50 -2.44 -10.59 -5.83
N GLY A 51 -2.11 -10.16 -7.05
CA GLY A 51 -3.02 -9.86 -8.15
C GLY A 51 -3.59 -11.11 -8.80
N GLY A 52 -4.50 -11.78 -8.08
CA GLY A 52 -5.35 -12.83 -8.65
C GLY A 52 -6.36 -12.22 -9.65
N ILE A 53 -7.38 -11.53 -9.11
CA ILE A 53 -8.40 -10.82 -9.91
C ILE A 53 -7.99 -9.34 -10.14
N VAL A 54 -7.13 -8.81 -9.28
CA VAL A 54 -6.66 -7.41 -9.35
C VAL A 54 -5.59 -7.29 -10.42
N ASN A 55 -5.75 -6.29 -11.31
CA ASN A 55 -4.74 -5.93 -12.30
C ASN A 55 -3.57 -5.18 -11.64
N CYS A 56 -2.40 -5.83 -11.57
CA CYS A 56 -1.19 -5.30 -10.96
C CYS A 56 -0.66 -4.07 -11.70
N THR A 57 -0.91 -3.94 -13.01
CA THR A 57 -0.51 -2.75 -13.79
C THR A 57 -1.25 -1.50 -13.32
N ILE A 58 -2.56 -1.61 -13.07
CA ILE A 58 -3.37 -0.48 -12.55
C ILE A 58 -2.87 -0.07 -11.16
N ILE A 59 -2.62 -1.04 -10.28
CA ILE A 59 -2.06 -0.78 -8.95
C ILE A 59 -0.69 -0.10 -9.04
N ALA A 60 0.23 -0.62 -9.85
CA ALA A 60 1.57 -0.05 -10.01
C ALA A 60 1.53 1.40 -10.50
N LYS A 61 0.68 1.70 -11.50
CA LYS A 61 0.46 3.08 -11.98
C LYS A 61 -0.09 3.97 -10.88
N GLY A 62 -1.11 3.50 -10.16
CA GLY A 62 -1.69 4.22 -9.02
C GLY A 62 -0.65 4.55 -7.94
N ILE A 63 0.21 3.60 -7.59
CA ILE A 63 1.28 3.79 -6.59
C ILE A 63 2.28 4.86 -7.05
N ILE A 64 2.78 4.75 -8.29
CA ILE A 64 3.76 5.70 -8.84
C ILE A 64 3.14 7.11 -8.90
N SER A 65 1.90 7.20 -9.39
CA SER A 65 1.16 8.46 -9.49
C SER A 65 0.96 9.08 -8.11
N ALA A 66 0.41 8.33 -7.15
CA ALA A 66 0.17 8.79 -5.80
C ALA A 66 1.46 9.25 -5.10
N SER A 67 2.55 8.48 -5.23
CA SER A 67 3.84 8.83 -4.65
C SER A 67 4.38 10.17 -5.15
N LYS A 68 4.25 10.44 -6.46
CA LYS A 68 4.66 11.71 -7.06
C LYS A 68 3.76 12.87 -6.62
N TYR A 69 2.44 12.70 -6.69
CA TYR A 69 1.49 13.77 -6.36
C TYR A 69 1.55 14.17 -4.88
N LEU A 70 1.62 13.18 -3.98
CA LEU A 70 1.70 13.42 -2.54
C LEU A 70 3.10 13.83 -2.07
N LYS A 71 4.12 13.76 -2.95
CA LYS A 71 5.53 13.97 -2.60
C LYS A 71 5.93 13.17 -1.37
N LEU A 72 5.59 11.88 -1.37
CA LEU A 72 5.79 10.98 -0.24
C LEU A 72 7.24 11.01 0.25
N LYS A 73 7.42 11.36 1.51
CA LYS A 73 8.71 11.27 2.21
C LYS A 73 8.88 9.97 3.00
N ILE A 74 7.76 9.30 3.28
CA ILE A 74 7.73 8.03 4.00
C ILE A 74 8.29 6.94 3.07
N PRO A 75 9.26 6.12 3.52
CA PRO A 75 9.76 5.00 2.75
C PRO A 75 8.63 4.06 2.31
N LEU A 76 8.72 3.59 1.06
CA LEU A 76 7.73 2.73 0.44
C LEU A 76 8.40 1.45 -0.05
N VAL A 77 7.93 0.31 0.44
CA VAL A 77 8.34 -1.03 -0.02
C VAL A 77 7.15 -1.67 -0.71
N VAL A 78 7.35 -2.09 -1.96
CA VAL A 78 6.28 -2.63 -2.79
C VAL A 78 6.66 -4.03 -3.26
N ARG A 79 5.75 -4.96 -3.05
CA ARG A 79 5.77 -6.29 -3.64
C ARG A 79 4.44 -6.53 -4.35
N LEU A 80 4.50 -6.71 -5.66
CA LEU A 80 3.37 -7.09 -6.51
C LEU A 80 3.67 -8.43 -7.15
N GLU A 81 2.70 -9.35 -7.12
CA GLU A 81 2.75 -10.61 -7.86
C GLU A 81 1.38 -10.81 -8.52
N GLY A 82 1.33 -11.05 -9.83
CA GLY A 82 0.07 -11.17 -10.57
C GLY A 82 0.17 -10.67 -12.01
N ARG A 83 -0.99 -10.51 -12.66
CA ARG A 83 -1.10 -10.01 -14.05
C ARG A 83 -1.35 -8.50 -14.11
#